data_AF-A0A2U1AFL7-F1
#
_entry.id   AF-A0A2U1AFL7-F1
#
_cell.length_a   1.000
_cell.length_b   1.000
_cell.length_c   1.000
_cell.angle_alpha   90.00
_cell.angle_beta   90.00
_cell.angle_gamma   90.00
#
_symmetry.space_group_name_H-M   'P 1'
#
loop_
_entity.id
_entity.type
_entity.pdbx_description
1 polymer ?
#
loop_
_entity_poly.entity_id
_entity_poly.type
_entity_poly.pdbx_seq_one_letter_code
_entity_poly.pdbx_strand_id
1 'polypeptide(L)'
;MITWSWLTQYGMCYNDDAEAKANSVDLRLGPSGEYRQRDKAVEDDKLLNMSQIVQQLRRLRILPAKNRTDTRKGIYQSGSGEVLLDTDKNEITVVSPQLEMCVVKTDHPMPMGAATLKSAGIPVGLAVVSLDENSPLAKAGRILLVVTTDALNSGQTFTSDKRLEQVDKGRLPVLLRCGKFEFTLNNPMSSPKLYALNMAGDRIESIPVAAKDGQLHFTIDTTKLKEPAVFFELTGE
;
A
#
# COMPACT_ATOMS: atom_id res chain seq x y z
N MET A 1 -18.83 3.30 7.89
CA MET A 1 -17.79 4.35 7.83
C MET A 1 -16.45 3.63 7.88
N ILE A 2 -15.85 3.35 6.71
CA ILE A 2 -14.67 2.48 6.59
C ILE A 2 -13.44 3.39 6.59
N THR A 3 -12.72 3.41 7.71
CA THR A 3 -11.49 4.17 7.90
C THR A 3 -10.31 3.42 7.26
N TRP A 4 -9.78 3.97 6.17
CA TRP A 4 -8.51 3.53 5.59
C TRP A 4 -7.37 4.25 6.30
N SER A 5 -6.91 3.69 7.41
CA SER A 5 -5.80 4.20 8.22
C SER A 5 -4.68 3.17 8.33
N TRP A 6 -4.10 2.77 7.21
CA TRP A 6 -2.96 1.84 7.19
C TRP A 6 -2.01 2.16 6.02
N LEU A 7 -1.31 3.29 6.09
CA LEU A 7 -0.12 3.53 5.27
C LEU A 7 0.72 4.73 5.77
N THR A 8 0.94 4.80 7.09
CA THR A 8 2.01 5.63 7.66
C THR A 8 3.05 4.67 8.25
N GLN A 9 4.19 4.61 7.59
CA GLN A 9 5.43 3.88 7.92
C GLN A 9 5.55 3.58 9.44
N TYR A 10 4.99 2.44 9.85
CA TYR A 10 4.96 1.87 11.21
C TYR A 10 4.43 2.73 12.37
N GLY A 11 3.35 3.47 12.14
CA GLY A 11 2.39 3.80 13.20
C GLY A 11 2.26 5.29 13.50
N MET A 12 1.18 5.89 12.99
CA MET A 12 0.54 7.01 13.64
C MET A 12 -0.68 6.49 14.40
N CYS A 13 -0.63 6.50 15.73
CA CYS A 13 -1.83 6.44 16.55
C CYS A 13 -2.54 7.80 16.44
N TYR A 14 -3.77 7.81 15.95
CA TYR A 14 -4.64 8.97 16.02
C TYR A 14 -5.42 8.86 17.33
N ASN A 15 -5.13 9.73 18.31
CA ASN A 15 -5.96 9.86 19.50
C ASN A 15 -6.92 11.04 19.26
N ASP A 16 -8.22 10.76 19.16
CA ASP A 16 -9.28 11.74 18.84
C ASP A 16 -9.71 12.56 20.07
N ASP A 17 -8.92 12.53 21.14
CA ASP A 17 -9.14 13.37 22.30
C ASP A 17 -8.79 14.81 21.96
N ALA A 18 -9.81 15.68 21.92
CA ALA A 18 -9.67 17.13 21.76
C ALA A 18 -8.74 17.78 22.83
N GLU A 19 -8.39 17.01 23.86
CA GLU A 19 -7.27 17.24 24.74
C GLU A 19 -6.36 16.01 24.72
N ALA A 20 -5.34 15.98 23.87
CA ALA A 20 -4.22 15.06 24.05
C ALA A 20 -3.57 15.37 25.41
N LYS A 21 -4.08 14.77 26.49
CA LYS A 21 -3.52 14.93 27.83
C LYS A 21 -2.08 14.44 27.76
N ALA A 22 -1.15 15.22 28.34
CA ALA A 22 0.29 14.94 28.36
C ALA A 22 0.68 13.53 28.86
N ASN A 23 -0.26 12.77 29.43
CA ASN A 23 -0.07 11.43 29.97
C ASN A 23 -0.72 10.29 29.15
N SER A 24 -1.19 10.53 27.91
CA SER A 24 -1.68 9.44 27.06
C SER A 24 -0.52 8.57 26.59
N VAL A 25 -0.50 7.31 27.04
CA VAL A 25 0.54 6.34 26.68
C VAL A 25 0.36 5.90 25.24
N ASP A 26 0.96 6.62 24.30
CA ASP A 26 1.07 6.15 22.91
C ASP A 26 2.06 4.98 22.88
N LEU A 27 1.54 3.79 22.57
CA LEU A 27 2.36 2.60 22.42
C LEU A 27 2.90 2.54 20.98
N ARG A 28 4.20 2.78 20.80
CA ARG A 28 4.87 2.60 19.51
C ARG A 28 5.78 1.38 19.55
N LEU A 29 5.62 0.47 18.59
CA LEU A 29 6.49 -0.70 18.40
C LEU A 29 7.52 -0.38 17.31
N GLY A 30 8.80 -0.43 17.66
CA GLY A 30 9.92 -0.27 16.74
C GLY A 30 10.17 -1.55 15.91
N PRO A 31 10.88 -1.44 14.78
CA PRO A 31 11.20 -2.56 13.90
C PRO A 31 12.08 -3.65 14.55
N SER A 32 12.74 -3.34 15.67
CA SER A 32 13.49 -4.27 16.54
C SER A 32 12.63 -4.90 17.66
N GLY A 33 11.35 -4.56 17.75
CA GLY A 33 10.47 -4.94 18.87
C GLY A 33 10.56 -4.00 20.08
N GLU A 34 11.34 -2.92 19.99
CA GLU A 34 11.43 -1.90 21.03
C GLU A 34 10.07 -1.23 21.29
N TYR A 35 9.72 -1.09 22.56
CA TYR A 35 8.59 -0.28 22.98
C TYR A 35 9.03 1.16 23.19
N ARG A 36 8.35 2.11 22.53
CA ARG A 36 8.56 3.55 22.75
C ARG A 36 7.34 4.16 23.42
N GLN A 37 7.54 4.61 24.65
CA GLN A 37 6.65 5.52 25.36
C GLN A 37 7.14 6.95 25.17
N ARG A 38 6.22 7.90 24.98
CA ARG A 38 6.57 9.33 24.95
C ARG A 38 7.35 9.69 26.23
N ASP A 39 8.48 10.36 26.08
CA ASP A 39 9.37 10.85 27.15
C ASP A 39 10.09 9.80 28.02
N LYS A 40 10.14 8.53 27.62
CA LYS A 40 11.02 7.53 28.25
C LYS A 40 12.13 7.06 27.32
N ALA A 41 13.33 6.91 27.88
CA ALA A 41 14.42 6.21 27.23
C ALA A 41 13.97 4.77 26.93
N VAL A 42 14.35 4.26 25.76
CA VAL A 42 14.13 2.86 25.39
C VAL A 42 14.84 2.01 26.44
N GLU A 43 14.08 1.27 27.24
CA GLU A 43 14.66 0.19 28.04
C GLU A 43 15.14 -0.87 27.04
N ASP A 44 16.43 -1.18 27.13
CA ASP A 44 17.11 -2.21 26.33
C ASP A 44 16.65 -3.58 26.87
N ASP A 45 15.35 -3.85 26.73
CA ASP A 45 14.76 -5.12 27.10
C ASP A 45 15.42 -6.18 26.23
N LYS A 46 16.17 -7.08 26.86
CA LYS A 46 17.11 -8.02 26.23
C LYS A 46 16.57 -8.47 24.88
N LEU A 47 17.08 -7.83 23.82
CA LEU A 47 16.62 -8.00 22.44
C LEU A 47 16.38 -9.48 22.18
N LEU A 48 15.11 -9.87 22.16
CA LEU A 48 14.72 -11.13 21.57
C LEU A 48 15.31 -11.11 20.17
N ASN A 49 16.36 -11.90 19.94
CA ASN A 49 17.06 -11.87 18.68
C ASN A 49 16.08 -12.41 17.63
N MET A 50 15.48 -11.53 16.83
CA MET A 50 14.48 -11.90 15.82
C MET A 50 14.96 -13.03 14.92
N SER A 51 16.26 -13.08 14.65
CA SER A 51 16.88 -14.16 13.88
C SER A 51 16.74 -15.51 14.59
N GLN A 52 16.91 -15.55 15.92
CA GLN A 52 16.71 -16.75 16.73
C GLN A 52 15.23 -17.15 16.77
N ILE A 53 14.30 -16.20 16.91
CA ILE A 53 12.86 -16.51 16.84
C ILE A 53 12.51 -17.14 15.48
N VAL A 54 12.92 -16.51 14.39
CA VAL A 54 12.65 -17.01 13.03
C VAL A 54 13.22 -18.42 12.84
N GLN A 55 14.43 -18.68 13.35
CA GLN A 55 15.01 -20.03 13.34
C GLN A 55 14.19 -21.03 14.14
N GLN A 56 13.69 -20.65 15.32
CA GLN A 56 12.82 -21.50 16.13
C GLN A 56 11.49 -21.78 15.42
N LEU A 57 10.84 -20.77 14.84
CA LEU A 57 9.59 -20.93 14.10
C LEU A 57 9.75 -21.86 12.88
N ARG A 58 10.91 -21.78 12.19
CA ARG A 58 11.26 -22.71 11.11
C ARG A 58 11.48 -24.13 11.64
N ARG A 59 12.20 -24.29 12.76
CA ARG A 59 12.44 -25.60 13.41
C ARG A 59 11.14 -26.28 13.83
N LEU A 60 10.21 -25.49 14.39
CA LEU A 60 8.87 -25.96 14.80
C LEU A 60 7.89 -26.11 13.63
N ARG A 61 8.30 -25.82 12.39
CA ARG A 61 7.46 -25.86 11.17
C ARG A 61 6.24 -24.94 11.21
N ILE A 62 6.22 -23.96 12.11
CA ILE A 62 5.21 -22.89 12.14
C ILE A 62 5.44 -21.96 10.94
N LEU A 63 6.71 -21.64 10.66
CA LEU A 63 7.09 -20.87 9.48
C LEU A 63 7.54 -21.82 8.35
N PRO A 64 6.92 -21.78 7.16
CA PRO A 64 7.30 -22.64 6.05
C PRO A 64 8.77 -22.43 5.63
N ALA A 65 9.43 -23.50 5.18
CA ALA A 65 10.82 -23.43 4.70
C ALA A 65 10.99 -22.45 3.52
N LYS A 66 9.95 -22.30 2.68
CA LYS A 66 9.90 -21.35 1.56
C LYS A 66 9.69 -19.89 1.97
N ASN A 67 9.43 -19.62 3.25
CA ASN A 67 9.22 -18.25 3.74
C ASN A 67 10.52 -17.44 3.64
N ARG A 68 10.41 -16.28 3.01
CA ARG A 68 11.51 -15.39 2.59
C ARG A 68 12.07 -14.52 3.70
N THR A 69 11.55 -14.60 4.93
CA THR A 69 12.03 -13.77 6.06
C THR A 69 13.55 -13.92 6.25
N ASP A 70 14.25 -12.80 6.17
CA ASP A 70 15.68 -12.66 6.45
C ASP A 70 15.87 -11.36 7.25
N THR A 71 15.92 -11.52 8.57
CA THR A 71 16.02 -10.43 9.55
C THR A 71 17.28 -9.59 9.36
N ARG A 72 18.35 -10.15 8.79
CA ARG A 72 19.61 -9.43 8.52
C ARG A 72 19.52 -8.51 7.31
N LYS A 73 18.55 -8.74 6.44
CA LYS A 73 18.28 -7.94 5.24
C LYS A 73 17.02 -7.09 5.37
N GLY A 74 16.42 -7.04 6.57
CA GLY A 74 15.17 -6.31 6.77
C GLY A 74 13.96 -6.91 6.02
N ILE A 75 14.04 -8.18 5.59
CA ILE A 75 12.97 -8.83 4.84
C ILE A 75 12.10 -9.64 5.78
N TYR A 76 10.80 -9.38 5.77
CA TYR A 76 9.82 -10.10 6.57
C TYR A 76 8.66 -10.56 5.70
N GLN A 77 8.26 -11.82 5.83
CA GLN A 77 7.14 -12.38 5.07
C GLN A 77 6.13 -13.04 6.00
N SER A 78 4.84 -12.82 5.77
CA SER A 78 3.76 -13.48 6.52
C SER A 78 3.86 -15.01 6.45
N GLY A 79 3.27 -15.70 7.42
CA GLY A 79 3.21 -17.17 7.44
C GLY A 79 2.54 -17.78 6.20
N SER A 80 1.53 -17.09 5.62
CA SER A 80 0.88 -17.50 4.36
C SER A 80 1.79 -17.31 3.14
N GLY A 81 2.77 -16.41 3.23
CA GLY A 81 3.64 -16.01 2.13
C GLY A 81 3.09 -14.86 1.28
N GLU A 82 1.87 -14.39 1.58
CA GLU A 82 1.18 -13.39 0.75
C GLU A 82 1.67 -11.97 1.02
N VAL A 83 2.09 -11.64 2.25
CA VAL A 83 2.59 -10.30 2.59
C VAL A 83 4.10 -10.34 2.71
N LEU A 84 4.79 -9.44 2.01
CA LEU A 84 6.23 -9.25 2.07
C LEU A 84 6.54 -7.79 2.40
N LEU A 85 7.40 -7.59 3.39
CA LEU A 85 7.94 -6.29 3.77
C LEU A 85 9.44 -6.27 3.52
N ASP A 86 9.91 -5.20 2.87
CA ASP A 86 11.32 -4.83 2.76
C ASP A 86 11.53 -3.50 3.51
N THR A 87 12.13 -3.57 4.70
CA THR A 87 12.31 -2.38 5.55
C THR A 87 13.36 -1.41 5.01
N ASP A 88 14.36 -1.93 4.28
CA ASP A 88 15.44 -1.11 3.74
C ASP A 88 14.91 -0.23 2.61
N LYS A 89 14.05 -0.79 1.77
CA LYS A 89 13.37 -0.05 0.69
C LYS A 89 12.14 0.71 1.15
N ASN A 90 11.58 0.38 2.31
CA ASN A 90 10.28 0.85 2.80
C ASN A 90 9.12 0.47 1.86
N GLU A 91 9.14 -0.78 1.41
CA GLU A 91 8.19 -1.33 0.44
C GLU A 91 7.45 -2.51 1.04
N ILE A 92 6.17 -2.62 0.70
CA ILE A 92 5.34 -3.76 1.08
C ILE A 92 4.65 -4.29 -0.17
N THR A 93 4.53 -5.60 -0.27
CA THR A 93 3.78 -6.29 -1.31
C THR A 93 2.77 -7.23 -0.65
N VAL A 94 1.57 -7.29 -1.20
CA VAL A 94 0.57 -8.32 -0.90
C VAL A 94 0.25 -9.04 -2.20
N VAL A 95 0.40 -10.36 -2.22
CA VAL A 95 0.07 -11.20 -3.38
C VAL A 95 -0.78 -12.37 -2.90
N SER A 96 -2.09 -12.25 -3.10
CA SER A 96 -3.07 -13.31 -2.90
C SER A 96 -3.84 -13.54 -4.21
N PRO A 97 -4.67 -14.60 -4.31
CA PRO A 97 -5.39 -14.88 -5.55
C PRO A 97 -6.26 -13.71 -6.05
N GLN A 98 -6.96 -13.01 -5.14
CA GLN A 98 -7.95 -11.97 -5.47
C GLN A 98 -7.39 -10.55 -5.31
N LEU A 99 -6.23 -10.37 -4.67
CA LEU A 99 -5.66 -9.09 -4.33
C LEU A 99 -4.16 -9.09 -4.57
N GLU A 100 -3.70 -8.14 -5.39
CA GLU A 100 -2.30 -7.81 -5.56
C GLU A 100 -2.09 -6.33 -5.20
N MET A 101 -1.16 -6.06 -4.30
CA MET A 101 -0.86 -4.71 -3.82
C MET A 101 0.65 -4.51 -3.72
N CYS A 102 1.12 -3.31 -4.04
CA CYS A 102 2.47 -2.90 -3.76
C CYS A 102 2.52 -1.45 -3.27
N VAL A 103 3.54 -1.13 -2.48
CA VAL A 103 3.91 0.25 -2.16
C VAL A 103 5.35 0.43 -2.60
N VAL A 104 5.58 1.41 -3.47
CA VAL A 104 6.91 1.75 -3.98
C VAL A 104 7.29 3.17 -3.62
N LYS A 105 8.57 3.37 -3.29
CA LYS A 105 9.10 4.70 -2.94
C LYS A 105 9.88 5.35 -4.08
N THR A 106 10.36 4.56 -5.02
CA THR A 106 11.15 5.03 -6.17
C THR A 106 10.70 4.31 -7.44
N ASP A 107 10.93 4.94 -8.59
CA ASP A 107 10.55 4.37 -9.88
C ASP A 107 11.37 3.13 -10.21
N HIS A 108 10.70 1.98 -10.22
CA HIS A 108 11.25 0.73 -10.74
C HIS A 108 10.09 -0.24 -11.04
N PRO A 109 10.32 -1.21 -11.96
CA PRO A 109 9.33 -2.25 -12.21
C PRO A 109 9.09 -3.12 -10.96
N MET A 110 7.84 -3.24 -10.54
CA MET A 110 7.41 -4.06 -9.40
C MET A 110 6.42 -5.14 -9.89
N PRO A 111 6.90 -6.35 -10.21
CA PRO A 111 6.04 -7.50 -10.50
C PRO A 111 5.47 -8.09 -9.20
N MET A 112 4.17 -8.41 -9.20
CA MET A 112 3.49 -9.01 -8.06
C MET A 112 3.08 -10.45 -8.39
N GLY A 113 2.02 -10.62 -9.17
CA GLY A 113 1.57 -11.89 -9.73
C GLY A 113 1.09 -11.69 -11.16
N ALA A 114 -0.21 -11.50 -11.34
CA ALA A 114 -0.80 -11.12 -12.62
C ALA A 114 -0.53 -9.65 -12.96
N ALA A 115 -0.49 -8.76 -11.96
CA ALA A 115 -0.24 -7.34 -12.13
C ALA A 115 1.25 -7.01 -12.02
N THR A 116 1.66 -5.98 -12.74
CA THR A 116 2.99 -5.38 -12.64
C THR A 116 2.87 -3.87 -12.79
N LEU A 117 3.39 -3.14 -11.80
CA LEU A 117 3.66 -1.72 -11.94
C LEU A 117 4.96 -1.60 -12.75
N LYS A 118 4.88 -1.01 -13.95
CA LYS A 118 6.03 -0.87 -14.86
C LYS A 118 6.86 0.36 -14.53
N SER A 119 6.20 1.46 -14.22
CA SER A 119 6.82 2.71 -13.81
C SER A 119 5.88 3.52 -12.92
N ALA A 120 6.45 4.30 -12.01
CA ALA A 120 5.75 5.23 -11.13
C ALA A 120 6.51 6.54 -11.03
N GLY A 121 5.94 7.62 -11.56
CA GLY A 121 6.57 8.94 -11.54
C GLY A 121 6.73 9.56 -10.14
N ILE A 122 6.01 9.03 -9.13
CA ILE A 122 6.07 9.44 -7.72
C ILE A 122 5.85 8.22 -6.82
N PRO A 123 6.17 8.29 -5.51
CA PRO A 123 5.81 7.25 -4.56
C PRO A 123 4.30 6.96 -4.59
N VAL A 124 3.95 5.67 -4.59
CA VAL A 124 2.56 5.23 -4.77
C VAL A 124 2.29 3.93 -4.02
N GLY A 125 1.09 3.85 -3.43
CA GLY A 125 0.45 2.60 -3.06
C GLY A 125 -0.52 2.19 -4.15
N LEU A 126 -0.43 0.94 -4.60
CA LEU A 126 -1.31 0.36 -5.60
C LEU A 126 -1.98 -0.86 -5.01
N ALA A 127 -3.29 -0.98 -5.19
CA ALA A 127 -4.00 -2.24 -5.05
C ALA A 127 -4.75 -2.58 -6.34
N VAL A 128 -4.77 -3.86 -6.70
CA VAL A 128 -5.54 -4.44 -7.79
C VAL A 128 -6.37 -5.57 -7.17
N VAL A 129 -7.70 -5.44 -7.25
CA VAL A 129 -8.63 -6.30 -6.52
C VAL A 129 -9.65 -6.88 -7.49
N SER A 130 -9.84 -8.19 -7.47
CA SER A 130 -11.00 -8.79 -8.13
C SER A 130 -12.28 -8.40 -7.40
N LEU A 131 -13.28 -7.96 -8.15
CA LEU A 131 -14.63 -7.74 -7.63
C LEU A 131 -15.55 -8.96 -7.85
N ASP A 132 -15.07 -9.96 -8.58
CA ASP A 132 -15.82 -11.17 -8.84
C ASP A 132 -15.63 -12.16 -7.69
N GLU A 133 -16.71 -12.86 -7.34
CA GLU A 133 -16.69 -13.79 -6.23
C GLU A 133 -15.68 -14.93 -6.48
N ASN A 134 -14.71 -15.08 -5.58
CA ASN A 134 -13.72 -16.15 -5.57
C ASN A 134 -12.89 -16.29 -6.86
N SER A 135 -12.75 -15.22 -7.64
CA SER A 135 -12.04 -15.26 -8.92
C SER A 135 -10.65 -14.66 -8.81
N PRO A 136 -9.58 -15.40 -9.19
CA PRO A 136 -8.25 -14.81 -9.17
C PRO A 136 -8.13 -13.67 -10.18
N LEU A 137 -7.25 -12.70 -9.94
CA LEU A 137 -7.08 -11.52 -10.79
C LEU A 137 -6.84 -11.85 -12.27
N ALA A 138 -6.14 -12.95 -12.56
CA ALA A 138 -5.89 -13.41 -13.93
C ALA A 138 -7.15 -13.86 -14.69
N LYS A 139 -8.27 -14.06 -14.00
CA LYS A 139 -9.56 -14.52 -14.55
C LYS A 139 -10.73 -13.59 -14.24
N ALA A 140 -10.51 -12.55 -13.46
CA ALA A 140 -11.55 -11.61 -13.07
C ALA A 140 -12.05 -10.83 -14.30
N GLY A 141 -13.37 -10.80 -14.48
CA GLY A 141 -14.10 -9.96 -15.41
C GLY A 141 -14.33 -8.53 -14.89
N ARG A 142 -14.32 -8.33 -13.57
CA ARG A 142 -14.39 -6.99 -12.93
C ARG A 142 -13.29 -6.81 -11.90
N ILE A 143 -12.54 -5.72 -12.04
CA ILE A 143 -11.35 -5.42 -11.23
C ILE A 143 -11.42 -3.97 -10.75
N LEU A 144 -11.18 -3.76 -9.46
CA LEU A 144 -10.96 -2.45 -8.88
C LEU A 144 -9.46 -2.19 -8.74
N LEU A 145 -8.99 -1.08 -9.28
CA LEU A 145 -7.68 -0.55 -9.00
C LEU A 145 -7.80 0.61 -8.02
N VAL A 146 -6.89 0.64 -7.05
CA VAL A 146 -6.75 1.73 -6.10
C VAL A 146 -5.36 2.29 -6.24
N VAL A 147 -5.25 3.55 -6.65
CA VAL A 147 -3.99 4.28 -6.76
C VAL A 147 -3.97 5.34 -5.67
N THR A 148 -3.19 5.08 -4.62
CA THR A 148 -3.04 5.98 -3.48
C THR A 148 -1.71 6.69 -3.54
N THR A 149 -1.78 8.01 -3.64
CA THR A 149 -0.62 8.89 -3.55
C THR A 149 -0.72 9.70 -2.26
N ASP A 150 0.29 10.53 -2.00
CA ASP A 150 0.28 11.44 -0.86
C ASP A 150 -0.98 12.32 -0.88
N ALA A 151 -1.71 12.33 0.24
CA ALA A 151 -2.98 13.00 0.40
C ALA A 151 -2.94 13.86 1.68
N LEU A 152 -2.96 15.19 1.51
CA LEU A 152 -2.81 16.14 2.60
C LEU A 152 -3.94 17.15 2.61
N ASN A 153 -4.35 17.62 3.79
CA ASN A 153 -5.26 18.75 3.85
C ASN A 153 -4.59 20.02 3.31
N SER A 154 -5.40 20.92 2.75
CA SER A 154 -4.93 22.24 2.34
C SER A 154 -4.34 23.00 3.53
N GLY A 155 -3.06 23.36 3.43
CA GLY A 155 -2.33 24.07 4.50
C GLY A 155 -1.89 23.20 5.67
N GLN A 156 -1.92 21.87 5.56
CA GLN A 156 -1.36 20.98 6.58
C GLN A 156 0.15 21.21 6.74
N THR A 157 0.64 21.27 7.98
CA THR A 157 2.06 21.51 8.28
C THR A 157 2.63 20.50 9.28
N PHE A 158 3.94 20.32 9.22
CA PHE A 158 4.69 19.36 10.03
C PHE A 158 5.93 20.04 10.61
N THR A 159 6.50 19.46 11.66
CA THR A 159 7.73 19.97 12.29
C THR A 159 8.95 19.86 11.35
N SER A 160 8.89 18.95 10.37
CA SER A 160 9.93 18.74 9.36
C SER A 160 9.40 18.01 8.12
N ASP A 161 10.22 17.95 7.08
CA ASP A 161 9.95 17.21 5.84
C ASP A 161 9.75 15.69 6.04
N LYS A 162 10.19 15.15 7.19
CA LYS A 162 9.93 13.74 7.55
C LYS A 162 8.47 13.47 7.89
N ARG A 163 7.68 14.52 8.16
CA ARG A 163 6.23 14.47 8.45
C ARG A 163 5.83 13.48 9.55
N LEU A 164 6.69 13.31 10.55
CA LEU A 164 6.45 12.42 11.69
C LEU A 164 5.56 13.05 12.76
N GLU A 165 5.55 14.38 12.83
CA GLU A 165 4.82 15.15 13.83
C GLU A 165 4.07 16.29 13.12
N GLN A 166 2.74 16.24 13.20
CA GLN A 166 1.87 17.24 12.61
C GLN A 166 1.76 18.46 13.54
N VAL A 167 1.92 19.65 12.97
CA VAL A 167 1.79 20.93 13.69
C VAL A 167 0.40 21.51 13.49
N ASP A 168 -0.05 21.57 12.23
CA ASP A 168 -1.40 22.01 11.87
C ASP A 168 -2.05 20.96 10.97
N LYS A 169 -3.30 20.62 11.27
CA LYS A 169 -4.12 19.70 10.47
C LYS A 169 -4.61 20.29 9.16
N GLY A 170 -4.51 21.61 8.97
CA GLY A 170 -4.99 22.30 7.78
C GLY A 170 -6.52 22.28 7.67
N ARG A 171 -7.04 22.37 6.44
CA ARG A 171 -8.47 22.36 6.14
C ARG A 171 -8.78 21.62 4.84
N LEU A 172 -10.06 21.26 4.67
CA LEU A 172 -10.55 20.79 3.37
C LEU A 172 -10.43 21.92 2.32
N PRO A 173 -10.23 21.59 1.03
CA PRO A 173 -10.19 20.25 0.46
C PRO A 173 -8.87 19.50 0.70
N VAL A 174 -8.91 18.16 0.59
CA VAL A 174 -7.72 17.30 0.55
C VAL A 174 -7.04 17.46 -0.82
N LEU A 175 -5.72 17.62 -0.81
CA LEU A 175 -4.85 17.72 -1.97
C LEU A 175 -4.20 16.37 -2.21
N LEU A 176 -4.47 15.78 -3.39
CA LEU A 176 -3.82 14.56 -3.85
C LEU A 176 -2.58 14.92 -4.68
N ARG A 177 -1.45 14.29 -4.37
CA ARG A 177 -0.25 14.43 -5.19
C ARG A 177 -0.45 13.68 -6.51
N CYS A 178 -0.46 14.40 -7.62
CA CYS A 178 -0.66 13.78 -8.93
C CYS A 178 0.60 13.11 -9.48
N GLY A 179 0.41 12.05 -10.27
CA GLY A 179 1.47 11.27 -10.88
C GLY A 179 1.03 10.52 -12.13
N LYS A 180 2.00 9.92 -12.81
CA LYS A 180 1.80 9.04 -13.96
C LYS A 180 2.30 7.63 -13.60
N PHE A 181 1.48 6.64 -13.88
CA PHE A 181 1.72 5.24 -13.52
C PHE A 181 1.41 4.33 -14.70
N GLU A 182 2.36 3.46 -15.04
CA GLU A 182 2.21 2.51 -16.15
C GLU A 182 2.04 1.10 -15.61
N PHE A 183 1.02 0.40 -16.09
CA PHE A 183 0.64 -0.92 -15.59
C PHE A 183 0.56 -1.95 -16.70
N THR A 184 0.85 -3.18 -16.30
CA THR A 184 0.46 -4.36 -17.07
C THR A 184 -0.30 -5.35 -16.19
N LEU A 185 -1.31 -5.99 -16.75
CA LEU A 185 -2.09 -7.03 -16.08
C LEU A 185 -2.22 -8.24 -17.02
N ASN A 186 -1.73 -9.40 -16.58
CA ASN A 186 -1.93 -10.67 -17.27
C ASN A 186 -3.37 -11.14 -17.04
N ASN A 187 -4.27 -10.77 -17.95
CA ASN A 187 -5.67 -11.15 -17.92
C ASN A 187 -6.20 -11.16 -19.37
N PRO A 188 -6.76 -12.29 -19.86
CA PRO A 188 -7.21 -12.45 -21.24
C PRO A 188 -8.59 -11.80 -21.52
N MET A 189 -9.04 -10.88 -20.67
CA MET A 189 -10.30 -10.15 -20.80
C MET A 189 -10.52 -9.59 -22.21
N SER A 190 -11.70 -9.87 -22.77
CA SER A 190 -12.16 -9.29 -24.03
C SER A 190 -12.69 -7.87 -23.83
N SER A 191 -12.47 -7.00 -24.83
CA SER A 191 -13.00 -5.63 -24.88
C SER A 191 -12.77 -4.81 -23.58
N PRO A 192 -11.53 -4.75 -23.05
CA PRO A 192 -11.28 -4.13 -21.77
C PRO A 192 -11.64 -2.64 -21.77
N LYS A 193 -12.34 -2.20 -20.73
CA LYS A 193 -12.61 -0.79 -20.44
C LYS A 193 -12.11 -0.44 -19.05
N LEU A 194 -11.31 0.61 -18.98
CA LEU A 194 -10.85 1.20 -17.72
C LEU A 194 -11.58 2.53 -17.51
N TYR A 195 -12.14 2.74 -16.33
CA TYR A 195 -12.82 3.98 -15.95
C TYR A 195 -12.22 4.56 -14.68
N ALA A 196 -12.00 5.88 -14.66
CA ALA A 196 -11.81 6.59 -13.40
C ALA A 196 -13.16 6.72 -12.68
N LEU A 197 -13.17 6.51 -11.37
CA LEU A 197 -14.38 6.59 -10.55
C LEU A 197 -14.35 7.78 -9.59
N ASN A 198 -15.51 8.38 -9.34
CA ASN A 198 -15.67 9.33 -8.25
C ASN A 198 -15.75 8.59 -6.89
N MET A 199 -15.83 9.34 -5.79
CA MET A 199 -15.95 8.76 -4.45
C MET A 199 -17.28 8.03 -4.17
N ALA A 200 -18.30 8.23 -5.02
CA ALA A 200 -19.56 7.49 -4.99
C ALA A 200 -19.50 6.18 -5.81
N GLY A 201 -18.44 5.98 -6.60
CA GLY A 201 -18.26 4.83 -7.48
C GLY A 201 -18.79 5.03 -8.91
N ASP A 202 -19.25 6.24 -9.26
CA ASP A 202 -19.71 6.52 -10.62
C ASP A 202 -18.52 6.68 -11.57
N ARG A 203 -18.67 6.19 -12.80
CA ARG A 203 -17.67 6.33 -13.87
C ARG A 203 -17.62 7.79 -14.35
N ILE A 204 -16.46 8.43 -14.20
CA ILE A 204 -16.23 9.83 -14.62
C ILE A 204 -15.77 9.89 -16.08
N GLU A 205 -14.78 9.07 -16.43
CA GLU A 205 -14.18 9.04 -17.77
C GLU A 205 -13.51 7.69 -18.06
N SER A 206 -13.38 7.35 -19.35
CA SER A 206 -12.68 6.16 -19.81
C SER A 206 -11.19 6.44 -20.05
N ILE A 207 -10.33 5.54 -19.62
CA ILE A 207 -8.87 5.55 -19.86
C ILE A 207 -8.54 4.49 -20.93
N PRO A 208 -7.69 4.79 -21.92
CA PRO A 208 -7.29 3.82 -22.93
C PRO A 208 -6.60 2.58 -22.35
N VAL A 209 -7.01 1.41 -22.83
CA VAL A 209 -6.38 0.13 -22.52
C VAL A 209 -6.00 -0.56 -23.82
N ALA A 210 -4.76 -1.04 -23.92
CA ALA A 210 -4.30 -1.88 -25.02
C ALA A 210 -4.23 -3.33 -24.57
N ALA A 211 -4.92 -4.23 -25.25
CA ALA A 211 -4.79 -5.67 -25.05
C ALA A 211 -3.79 -6.23 -26.08
N LYS A 212 -2.75 -6.93 -25.61
CA LYS A 212 -1.75 -7.58 -26.46
C LYS A 212 -1.32 -8.89 -25.81
N ASP A 213 -1.37 -9.99 -26.56
CA ASP A 213 -0.86 -11.31 -26.13
C ASP A 213 -1.39 -11.79 -24.76
N GLY A 214 -2.66 -11.50 -24.44
CA GLY A 214 -3.28 -11.86 -23.16
C GLY A 214 -2.87 -10.97 -21.98
N GLN A 215 -2.21 -9.85 -22.26
CA GLN A 215 -1.81 -8.83 -21.30
C GLN A 215 -2.50 -7.50 -21.62
N LEU A 216 -3.03 -6.85 -20.58
CA LEU A 216 -3.60 -5.52 -20.63
C LEU A 216 -2.53 -4.51 -20.27
N HIS A 217 -2.42 -3.44 -21.06
CA HIS A 217 -1.49 -2.34 -20.87
C HIS A 217 -2.27 -1.04 -20.77
N PHE A 218 -2.02 -0.26 -19.72
CA PHE A 218 -2.68 1.03 -19.54
C PHE A 218 -1.82 1.97 -18.70
N THR A 219 -2.15 3.24 -18.79
CA THR A 219 -1.46 4.31 -18.06
C THR A 219 -2.49 5.15 -17.33
N ILE A 220 -2.29 5.33 -16.02
CA ILE A 220 -3.07 6.26 -15.22
C ILE A 220 -2.23 7.52 -15.04
N ASP A 221 -2.65 8.62 -15.65
CA ASP A 221 -2.05 9.94 -15.50
C ASP A 221 -3.03 10.83 -14.75
N THR A 222 -2.87 10.93 -13.42
CA THR A 222 -3.81 11.67 -12.57
C THR A 222 -3.71 13.18 -12.75
N THR A 223 -2.74 13.68 -13.51
CA THR A 223 -2.63 15.11 -13.87
C THR A 223 -3.60 15.52 -14.98
N LYS A 224 -4.19 14.54 -15.69
CA LYS A 224 -5.03 14.75 -16.88
C LYS A 224 -6.49 14.36 -16.68
N LEU A 225 -6.85 13.83 -15.52
CA LEU A 225 -8.23 13.46 -15.21
C LEU A 225 -9.10 14.71 -15.08
N LYS A 226 -10.36 14.60 -15.49
CA LYS A 226 -11.39 15.64 -15.35
C LYS A 226 -11.64 16.00 -13.89
N GLU A 227 -11.58 15.00 -13.02
CA GLU A 227 -11.72 15.13 -11.57
C GLU A 227 -10.68 14.24 -10.87
N PRO A 228 -10.23 14.59 -9.65
CA PRO A 228 -9.33 13.74 -8.88
C PRO A 228 -9.97 12.37 -8.59
N ALA A 229 -9.29 11.29 -8.96
CA ALA A 229 -9.73 9.92 -8.71
C ALA A 229 -8.60 9.09 -8.08
N VAL A 230 -8.99 8.26 -7.11
CA VAL A 230 -8.12 7.23 -6.49
C VAL A 230 -8.58 5.81 -6.85
N PHE A 231 -9.81 5.67 -7.32
CA PHE A 231 -10.43 4.40 -7.70
C PHE A 231 -10.62 4.32 -9.20
N PHE A 232 -10.36 3.15 -9.77
CA PHE A 232 -10.54 2.88 -11.18
C PHE A 232 -11.18 1.49 -11.37
N GLU A 233 -12.20 1.39 -12.23
CA GLU A 233 -12.83 0.12 -12.57
C GLU A 233 -12.31 -0.37 -13.92
N LEU A 234 -11.76 -1.59 -13.95
CA LEU A 234 -11.43 -2.31 -15.16
C LEU A 234 -12.45 -3.45 -15.35
N THR A 235 -13.15 -3.46 -16.49
CA THR A 235 -14.17 -4.45 -16.80
C THR A 235 -14.03 -4.97 -18.23
N GLY A 236 -14.43 -6.22 -18.44
CA GLY A 236 -14.72 -6.73 -19.77
C GLY A 236 -16.14 -6.32 -20.18
N GLU A 237 -16.34 -6.02 -21.46
CA GLU A 237 -17.65 -5.77 -22.08
C GLU A 237 -17.95 -6.76 -23.20
#